data_AF-U6GTS5-F1
#
_entry.id   AF-U6GTS5-F1
#
_cell.length_a   1.000
_cell.length_b   1.000
_cell.length_c   1.000
_cell.angle_alpha   90.00
_cell.angle_beta   90.00
_cell.angle_gamma   90.00
#
_symmetry.space_group_name_H-M   'P 1'
#
loop_
_entity.id
_entity.type
_entity.pdbx_description
1 polymer ?
#
loop_
_entity_poly.entity_id
_entity_poly.type
_entity_poly.pdbx_seq_one_letter_code
_entity_poly.pdbx_strand_id
1 'polypeptide(L)'
;MGIMQRRLNRLEMLLQLQQNALFQQQPHLLWHGLDLLQQQQHQHIQQRERHDGSQQEEQNPWQREVHQQARAREEQQVTLEEKSGQQHDPTTGRRKRKRGQQEGAELLGEPQSQHLKPAESVSAPMVEDAWLTHGPPRLQTPQPSTSQQALQSTAAAVPAGPSTPEGIEIQAIPGFSQPHHPPSHPAAVASASSYDADAPGTSEDGGPAAALYRRNADMPLAASMSAGVSMGVGVEHLGGVLTNNSSASVEASSARAGSIVVASVSIATTTKRRGKAGSPLPSVKEHPFVHLPRLTVEGPPVECSVDVKRAVSTPPGRRFPVPLLQKSLRLFLQPMLNAAQMKELATLTEQLIGHAMFHQRYDVSHVKPHRAAERLGVRFLVLETVVSTLIVLHQTPDPVAWKQLTDAISHAQPLPTPQGHYAGRRRFFTTLAAELSSAIKTLKTGRRPDPADLLDIKLKLFCHKYSPPRLKEADFDIWRQCDRDFTEEP
;
A
#
# COMPACT_ATOMS: atom_id res chain seq x y z
N MET A 1 -43.17 -35.02 13.47
CA MET A 1 -41.86 -34.60 12.90
C MET A 1 -41.64 -33.08 12.95
N GLY A 2 -42.38 -32.25 12.21
CA GLY A 2 -42.00 -30.84 11.91
C GLY A 2 -41.60 -29.91 13.07
N ILE A 3 -42.09 -30.13 14.30
CA ILE A 3 -41.66 -29.35 15.49
C ILE A 3 -40.19 -29.61 15.83
N MET A 4 -39.70 -30.85 15.68
CA MET A 4 -38.29 -31.19 15.91
C MET A 4 -37.38 -30.59 14.84
N GLN A 5 -37.79 -30.62 13.57
CA GLN A 5 -37.04 -29.97 12.49
C GLN A 5 -36.86 -28.46 12.75
N ARG A 6 -37.93 -27.76 13.15
CA ARG A 6 -37.86 -26.34 13.52
C ARG A 6 -36.97 -26.06 14.73
N ARG A 7 -36.79 -27.01 15.65
CA ARG A 7 -35.83 -26.91 16.75
C ARG A 7 -34.39 -27.12 16.27
N LEU A 8 -34.15 -28.13 15.43
CA LEU A 8 -32.83 -28.46 14.88
C LEU A 8 -32.26 -27.29 14.07
N ASN A 9 -33.00 -26.81 13.06
CA ASN A 9 -32.60 -25.67 12.23
C ASN A 9 -32.36 -24.38 13.06
N ARG A 10 -33.05 -24.22 14.21
CA ARG A 10 -32.84 -23.07 15.11
C ARG A 10 -31.56 -23.20 15.93
N LEU A 11 -31.16 -24.40 16.33
CA LEU A 11 -29.88 -24.65 17.02
C LEU A 11 -28.70 -24.47 16.06
N GLU A 12 -28.82 -24.98 14.83
CA GLU A 12 -27.82 -24.83 13.77
C GLU A 12 -27.56 -23.35 13.41
N MET A 13 -28.64 -22.58 13.21
CA MET A 13 -28.56 -21.13 13.01
C MET A 13 -27.90 -20.38 14.18
N LEU A 14 -28.16 -20.80 15.44
CA LEU A 14 -27.53 -20.21 16.63
C LEU A 14 -26.04 -20.55 16.71
N LEU A 15 -25.65 -21.80 16.38
CA LEU A 15 -24.26 -22.22 16.32
C LEU A 15 -23.47 -21.47 15.25
N GLN A 16 -24.06 -21.26 14.07
CA GLN A 16 -23.42 -20.50 12.99
C GLN A 16 -23.35 -18.98 13.31
N LEU A 17 -24.32 -18.43 14.02
CA LEU A 17 -24.22 -17.08 14.60
C LEU A 17 -23.08 -16.98 15.63
N GLN A 18 -22.90 -17.99 16.48
CA GLN A 18 -21.81 -18.04 17.45
C GLN A 18 -20.42 -18.12 16.78
N GLN A 19 -20.25 -18.99 15.77
CA GLN A 19 -19.00 -19.05 15.00
C GLN A 19 -18.69 -17.72 14.29
N ASN A 20 -19.69 -17.10 13.66
CA ASN A 20 -19.53 -15.79 13.02
C ASN A 20 -19.15 -14.69 14.03
N ALA A 21 -19.71 -14.72 15.25
CA ALA A 21 -19.34 -13.78 16.31
C ALA A 21 -17.88 -13.96 16.76
N LEU A 22 -17.44 -15.20 16.98
CA LEU A 22 -16.05 -15.51 17.34
C LEU A 22 -15.06 -15.10 16.23
N PHE A 23 -15.41 -15.37 14.97
CA PHE A 23 -14.59 -14.99 13.81
C PHE A 23 -14.51 -13.47 13.61
N GLN A 24 -15.56 -12.71 14.00
CA GLN A 24 -15.51 -11.25 14.02
C GLN A 24 -14.74 -10.66 15.20
N GLN A 25 -14.58 -11.39 16.31
CA GLN A 25 -13.77 -10.96 17.47
C GLN A 25 -12.27 -11.24 17.32
N GLN A 26 -11.86 -12.31 16.63
CA GLN A 26 -10.43 -12.60 16.40
C GLN A 26 -9.63 -11.40 15.86
N PRO A 27 -10.10 -10.65 14.83
CA PRO A 27 -9.42 -9.44 14.37
C PRO A 27 -9.22 -8.40 15.49
N HIS A 28 -10.22 -8.18 16.35
CA HIS A 28 -10.12 -7.17 17.41
C HIS A 28 -9.06 -7.53 18.47
N LEU A 29 -8.98 -8.80 18.86
CA LEU A 29 -7.92 -9.27 19.76
C LEU A 29 -6.52 -9.16 19.10
N LEU A 30 -6.44 -9.49 17.80
CA LEU A 30 -5.19 -9.38 17.05
C LEU A 30 -4.70 -7.93 16.91
N TRP A 31 -5.60 -6.97 16.65
CA TRP A 31 -5.27 -5.55 16.61
C TRP A 31 -4.86 -5.02 17.99
N HIS A 32 -5.56 -5.39 19.06
CA HIS A 32 -5.26 -4.87 20.39
C HIS A 32 -3.88 -5.30 20.91
N GLY A 33 -3.47 -6.55 20.63
CA GLY A 33 -2.10 -7.02 20.91
C GLY A 33 -1.03 -6.37 20.03
N LEU A 34 -1.41 -5.90 18.83
CA LEU A 34 -0.54 -5.17 17.91
C LEU A 34 -0.26 -3.75 18.42
N ASP A 35 -1.30 -3.05 18.88
CA ASP A 35 -1.20 -1.73 19.49
C ASP A 35 -0.37 -1.79 20.78
N LEU A 36 -0.55 -2.83 21.60
CA LEU A 36 0.23 -3.05 22.82
C LEU A 36 1.73 -3.28 22.54
N LEU A 37 2.06 -4.08 21.51
CA LEU A 37 3.44 -4.29 21.07
C LEU A 37 4.07 -3.00 20.52
N GLN A 38 3.32 -2.21 19.77
CA GLN A 38 3.77 -0.89 19.29
C GLN A 38 4.02 0.08 20.45
N GLN A 39 3.14 0.09 21.46
CA GLN A 39 3.31 0.90 22.67
C GLN A 39 4.57 0.49 23.46
N GLN A 40 4.82 -0.80 23.61
CA GLN A 40 6.03 -1.33 24.26
C GLN A 40 7.30 -0.94 23.50
N GLN A 41 7.29 -1.01 22.16
CA GLN A 41 8.42 -0.55 21.34
C GLN A 41 8.66 0.95 21.53
N HIS A 42 7.61 1.76 21.60
CA HIS A 42 7.72 3.21 21.83
C HIS A 42 8.31 3.53 23.21
N GLN A 43 7.92 2.80 24.26
CA GLN A 43 8.52 2.92 25.59
C GLN A 43 10.01 2.56 25.58
N HIS A 44 10.41 1.50 24.88
CA HIS A 44 11.82 1.11 24.77
C HIS A 44 12.66 2.14 24.01
N ILE A 45 12.13 2.77 22.96
CA ILE A 45 12.81 3.88 22.26
C ILE A 45 12.99 5.06 23.22
N GLN A 46 11.92 5.49 23.91
CA GLN A 46 11.98 6.62 24.83
C GLN A 46 12.87 6.36 26.07
N GLN A 47 12.97 5.11 26.54
CA GLN A 47 13.94 4.73 27.57
C GLN A 47 15.37 4.83 27.07
N ARG A 48 15.64 4.40 25.82
CA ARG A 48 16.97 4.50 25.21
C ARG A 48 17.38 5.95 25.00
N GLU A 49 16.50 6.80 24.46
CA GLU A 49 16.77 8.24 24.26
C GLU A 49 17.14 8.94 25.58
N ARG A 50 16.52 8.54 26.71
CA ARG A 50 16.90 9.05 28.04
C ARG A 50 18.30 8.60 28.47
N HIS A 51 18.69 7.35 28.21
CA HIS A 51 20.02 6.83 28.56
C HIS A 51 21.12 7.46 27.70
N ASP A 52 20.92 7.46 26.38
CA ASP A 52 21.84 8.07 25.42
C ASP A 52 22.03 9.57 25.73
N GLY A 53 20.94 10.28 26.08
CA GLY A 53 20.99 11.68 26.53
C GLY A 53 21.78 11.90 27.83
N SER A 54 21.57 11.08 28.87
CA SER A 54 22.34 11.20 30.11
C SER A 54 23.84 10.94 29.93
N GLN A 55 24.22 9.96 29.10
CA GLN A 55 25.64 9.70 28.79
C GLN A 55 26.27 10.84 27.99
N GLN A 56 25.51 11.47 27.09
CA GLN A 56 26.01 12.62 26.31
C GLN A 56 26.20 13.88 27.17
N GLU A 57 25.46 14.02 28.29
CA GLU A 57 25.67 15.10 29.25
C GLU A 57 26.89 14.86 30.15
N GLU A 58 27.12 13.63 30.64
CA GLU A 58 28.33 13.27 31.39
C GLU A 58 29.63 13.36 30.55
N GLN A 59 29.57 13.08 29.24
CA GLN A 59 30.73 13.21 28.35
C GLN A 59 31.00 14.65 27.86
N ASN A 60 30.09 15.60 28.15
CA ASN A 60 30.20 16.98 27.66
C ASN A 60 31.17 17.95 28.40
N PRO A 61 31.62 17.78 29.65
CA PRO A 61 32.38 18.82 30.34
C PRO A 61 33.73 19.10 29.66
N TRP A 62 34.45 18.06 29.25
CA TRP A 62 35.70 18.18 28.49
C TRP A 62 35.53 18.92 27.16
N GLN A 63 34.43 18.69 26.43
CA GLN A 63 34.16 19.39 25.17
C GLN A 63 33.84 20.87 25.39
N ARG A 64 33.10 21.20 26.46
CA ARG A 64 32.86 22.60 26.85
C ARG A 64 34.16 23.30 27.25
N GLU A 65 35.04 22.64 28.01
CA GLU A 65 36.33 23.20 28.45
C GLU A 65 37.28 23.45 27.27
N VAL A 66 37.44 22.48 26.36
CA VAL A 66 38.24 22.66 25.12
C VAL A 66 37.68 23.82 24.27
N HIS A 67 36.37 23.95 24.14
CA HIS A 67 35.75 25.02 23.36
C HIS A 67 35.87 26.40 24.04
N GLN A 68 35.86 26.48 25.38
CA GLN A 68 36.18 27.71 26.11
C GLN A 68 37.66 28.09 25.96
N GLN A 69 38.58 27.13 26.06
CA GLN A 69 40.01 27.37 25.89
C GLN A 69 40.35 27.81 24.45
N ALA A 70 39.64 27.32 23.44
CA ALA A 70 39.76 27.80 22.06
C ALA A 70 39.38 29.28 21.94
N ARG A 71 38.20 29.68 22.44
CA ARG A 71 37.73 31.07 22.38
C ARG A 71 38.64 32.04 23.13
N ALA A 72 39.14 31.63 24.30
CA ALA A 72 40.11 32.42 25.07
C ALA A 72 41.45 32.66 24.34
N ARG A 73 41.81 31.83 23.34
CA ARG A 73 42.98 32.07 22.47
C ARG A 73 42.66 33.03 21.32
N GLU A 74 41.47 32.95 20.73
CA GLU A 74 41.03 33.91 19.70
C GLU A 74 40.97 35.34 20.27
N GLU A 75 40.38 35.52 21.45
CA GLU A 75 40.31 36.81 22.15
C GLU A 75 41.71 37.40 22.45
N GLN A 76 42.69 36.55 22.78
CA GLN A 76 44.08 36.98 22.96
C GLN A 76 44.78 37.39 21.66
N GLN A 77 44.47 36.75 20.53
CA GLN A 77 45.01 37.14 19.22
C GLN A 77 44.44 38.48 18.75
N VAL A 78 43.11 38.68 18.83
CA VAL A 78 42.47 39.95 18.46
C VAL A 78 43.02 41.12 19.30
N THR A 79 43.24 40.91 20.60
CA THR A 79 43.82 41.92 21.51
C THR A 79 45.28 42.28 21.17
N LEU A 80 46.00 41.39 20.48
CA LEU A 80 47.37 41.63 20.00
C LEU A 80 47.38 42.41 18.67
N GLU A 81 46.52 42.04 17.73
CA GLU A 81 46.42 42.73 16.43
C GLU A 81 45.91 44.17 16.57
N GLU A 82 44.91 44.43 17.43
CA GLU A 82 44.40 45.78 17.67
C GLU A 82 45.50 46.73 18.20
N LYS A 83 46.39 46.22 19.07
CA LYS A 83 47.55 46.98 19.56
C LYS A 83 48.62 47.21 18.52
N SER A 84 48.71 46.36 17.49
CA SER A 84 49.62 46.58 16.36
C SER A 84 49.11 47.65 15.38
N GLY A 85 47.79 47.93 15.35
CA GLY A 85 47.19 48.87 14.40
C GLY A 85 47.34 50.36 14.75
N GLN A 86 47.58 50.70 16.03
CA GLN A 86 47.48 52.08 16.52
C GLN A 86 48.73 52.96 16.35
N GLN A 87 49.76 52.53 15.63
CA GLN A 87 51.06 53.24 15.58
C GLN A 87 51.39 54.00 14.27
N HIS A 88 50.43 54.20 13.36
CA HIS A 88 50.65 54.91 12.09
C HIS A 88 50.12 56.37 12.04
N ASP A 89 51.07 57.30 12.23
CA ASP A 89 51.24 58.66 11.63
C ASP A 89 49.99 59.53 11.31
N PRO A 90 49.78 60.65 12.04
CA PRO A 90 48.72 61.63 11.77
C PRO A 90 49.21 62.95 11.13
N THR A 91 49.30 63.05 9.79
CA THR A 91 49.59 64.33 9.10
C THR A 91 48.72 64.67 7.87
N THR A 92 48.34 65.95 7.76
CA THR A 92 47.59 66.60 6.65
C THR A 92 46.08 66.25 6.50
N GLY A 93 45.20 67.07 5.89
CA GLY A 93 45.47 68.29 5.10
C GLY A 93 44.33 69.27 4.74
N ARG A 94 43.11 69.21 5.32
CA ARG A 94 42.13 70.33 5.43
C ARG A 94 41.83 71.22 4.18
N ARG A 95 40.78 70.91 3.39
CA ARG A 95 39.89 71.87 2.65
C ARG A 95 38.72 71.10 1.99
N LYS A 96 37.46 71.53 1.75
CA LYS A 96 36.50 72.60 2.14
C LYS A 96 35.68 72.97 0.88
N ARG A 97 34.32 72.94 0.95
CA ARG A 97 33.29 73.28 -0.09
C ARG A 97 32.92 72.18 -1.12
N LYS A 98 31.78 72.23 -1.85
CA LYS A 98 30.37 72.72 -1.64
C LYS A 98 29.58 72.59 -2.96
N ARG A 99 28.36 71.99 -2.95
CA ARG A 99 27.49 71.67 -4.14
C ARG A 99 28.14 70.67 -5.12
N GLY A 100 27.39 69.91 -5.94
CA GLY A 100 25.93 69.68 -5.97
C GLY A 100 25.31 69.67 -7.38
N GLN A 101 24.36 68.75 -7.61
CA GLN A 101 23.60 68.47 -8.86
C GLN A 101 24.33 67.68 -9.98
N GLN A 102 23.49 67.09 -10.84
CA GLN A 102 23.74 66.43 -12.14
C GLN A 102 24.54 65.12 -12.13
N GLU A 103 23.80 64.02 -11.97
CA GLU A 103 24.12 62.74 -12.61
C GLU A 103 23.68 62.81 -14.08
N GLY A 104 24.53 62.36 -15.01
CA GLY A 104 24.18 62.34 -16.43
C GLY A 104 25.32 61.82 -17.32
N ALA A 105 25.07 60.66 -17.92
CA ALA A 105 25.81 60.01 -19.03
C ALA A 105 27.25 59.50 -18.79
N GLU A 106 27.49 58.29 -19.34
CA GLU A 106 28.68 57.86 -20.10
C GLU A 106 30.10 57.93 -19.44
N LEU A 107 30.98 56.91 -19.52
CA LEU A 107 31.13 55.81 -20.50
C LEU A 107 32.08 54.70 -19.97
N LEU A 108 32.17 53.59 -20.73
CA LEU A 108 33.24 52.56 -20.76
C LEU A 108 33.41 51.57 -19.59
N GLY A 109 33.47 50.27 -19.90
CA GLY A 109 33.87 49.20 -18.97
C GLY A 109 33.28 47.81 -19.24
N GLU A 110 33.56 47.18 -20.40
CA GLU A 110 33.25 45.74 -20.60
C GLU A 110 34.05 44.86 -19.62
N PRO A 111 33.52 43.67 -19.29
CA PRO A 111 34.11 42.49 -19.95
C PRO A 111 33.09 41.66 -20.72
N GLN A 112 33.45 41.36 -21.97
CA GLN A 112 32.68 40.59 -22.93
C GLN A 112 32.54 39.11 -22.50
N SER A 113 31.34 38.53 -22.63
CA SER A 113 31.09 37.09 -22.42
C SER A 113 30.13 36.55 -23.47
N GLN A 114 30.40 35.33 -23.94
CA GLN A 114 29.98 34.89 -25.28
C GLN A 114 28.54 34.35 -25.31
N HIS A 115 27.67 35.05 -26.04
CA HIS A 115 26.28 34.67 -26.21
C HIS A 115 26.10 33.68 -27.38
N LEU A 116 26.18 32.38 -27.09
CA LEU A 116 25.89 31.34 -28.09
C LEU A 116 24.40 31.35 -28.47
N LYS A 117 24.11 31.24 -29.77
CA LYS A 117 22.75 31.04 -30.31
C LYS A 117 22.46 29.54 -30.49
N PRO A 118 21.35 29.02 -29.93
CA PRO A 118 20.67 27.85 -30.49
C PRO A 118 19.94 28.22 -31.79
N ALA A 119 19.82 27.28 -32.72
CA ALA A 119 19.16 27.49 -34.01
C ALA A 119 17.62 27.32 -33.92
N GLU A 120 16.91 27.89 -34.90
CA GLU A 120 15.48 27.67 -35.10
C GLU A 120 15.23 26.22 -35.59
N SER A 121 14.61 25.39 -34.76
CA SER A 121 14.22 24.03 -35.14
C SER A 121 12.80 24.00 -35.68
N VAL A 122 12.66 23.59 -36.94
CA VAL A 122 11.37 23.53 -37.65
C VAL A 122 10.42 22.51 -37.01
N SER A 123 9.20 22.93 -36.70
CA SER A 123 8.15 22.09 -36.12
C SER A 123 7.58 21.09 -37.15
N ALA A 124 8.13 19.88 -37.19
CA ALA A 124 7.48 18.75 -37.85
C ALA A 124 6.29 18.24 -37.00
N PRO A 125 5.18 17.80 -37.61
CA PRO A 125 4.03 17.29 -36.86
C PRO A 125 4.35 15.94 -36.22
N MET A 126 4.19 15.85 -34.89
CA MET A 126 4.30 14.59 -34.17
C MET A 126 3.15 13.64 -34.57
N VAL A 127 3.48 12.43 -35.00
CA VAL A 127 2.50 11.36 -35.22
C VAL A 127 2.11 10.79 -33.85
N GLU A 128 0.82 10.69 -33.56
CA GLU A 128 0.32 10.12 -32.30
C GLU A 128 0.47 8.59 -32.29
N ASP A 129 1.00 8.05 -31.18
CA ASP A 129 1.29 6.62 -31.03
C ASP A 129 0.02 5.75 -30.98
N ALA A 130 -0.20 4.95 -32.04
CA ALA A 130 -1.43 4.20 -32.29
C ALA A 130 -1.62 2.91 -31.43
N TRP A 131 -1.06 2.86 -30.22
CA TRP A 131 -0.88 1.63 -29.43
C TRP A 131 -2.06 1.20 -28.53
N LEU A 132 -3.25 1.81 -28.67
CA LEU A 132 -4.40 1.53 -27.78
C LEU A 132 -5.72 1.14 -28.48
N THR A 133 -5.69 0.68 -29.74
CA THR A 133 -6.92 0.45 -30.54
C THR A 133 -7.10 -0.98 -31.10
N HIS A 134 -6.59 -2.02 -30.41
CA HIS A 134 -7.05 -3.39 -30.65
C HIS A 134 -8.32 -3.71 -29.85
N GLY A 135 -9.48 -3.32 -30.41
CA GLY A 135 -10.78 -3.82 -29.97
C GLY A 135 -10.95 -5.32 -30.29
N PRO A 136 -11.74 -6.08 -29.51
CA PRO A 136 -11.94 -7.51 -29.76
C PRO A 136 -12.64 -7.75 -31.12
N PRO A 137 -12.29 -8.83 -31.84
CA PRO A 137 -12.88 -9.13 -33.14
C PRO A 137 -14.39 -9.35 -33.02
N ARG A 138 -15.13 -8.66 -33.90
CA ARG A 138 -16.59 -8.70 -33.97
C ARG A 138 -17.03 -10.11 -34.38
N LEU A 139 -17.80 -10.80 -33.54
CA LEU A 139 -18.38 -12.10 -33.86
C LEU A 139 -19.24 -11.99 -35.13
N GLN A 140 -18.77 -12.59 -36.23
CA GLN A 140 -19.57 -12.75 -37.44
C GLN A 140 -20.51 -13.95 -37.25
N THR A 141 -21.80 -13.74 -37.54
CA THR A 141 -22.79 -14.81 -37.64
C THR A 141 -22.49 -15.68 -38.86
N PRO A 142 -22.48 -17.03 -38.76
CA PRO A 142 -22.20 -17.90 -39.89
C PRO A 142 -23.36 -17.87 -40.90
N GLN A 143 -23.04 -17.59 -42.16
CA GLN A 143 -23.95 -17.76 -43.28
C GLN A 143 -23.89 -19.23 -43.76
N PRO A 144 -25.01 -19.92 -43.99
CA PRO A 144 -24.98 -21.29 -44.51
C PRO A 144 -24.57 -21.28 -45.99
N SER A 145 -23.50 -22.01 -46.32
CA SER A 145 -23.13 -22.30 -47.71
C SER A 145 -23.29 -23.80 -47.98
N THR A 146 -24.10 -24.13 -48.97
CA THR A 146 -24.34 -25.51 -49.41
C THR A 146 -23.23 -25.96 -50.35
N SER A 147 -22.66 -27.14 -50.10
CA SER A 147 -21.98 -27.91 -51.15
C SER A 147 -22.22 -29.40 -50.96
N GLN A 148 -22.56 -30.08 -52.05
CA GLN A 148 -22.75 -31.53 -52.12
C GLN A 148 -21.68 -32.12 -53.04
N GLN A 149 -20.87 -33.06 -52.53
CA GLN A 149 -20.28 -34.20 -53.27
C GLN A 149 -19.54 -35.06 -52.23
N ALA A 150 -19.84 -36.33 -51.95
CA ALA A 150 -20.17 -37.51 -52.78
C ALA A 150 -18.92 -38.31 -53.21
N LEU A 151 -18.61 -39.37 -52.45
CA LEU A 151 -17.86 -40.60 -52.74
C LEU A 151 -18.04 -41.49 -51.49
N GLN A 152 -19.08 -42.30 -51.37
CA GLN A 152 -19.27 -43.66 -51.91
C GLN A 152 -18.29 -44.74 -51.40
N SER A 153 -18.87 -45.74 -50.70
CA SER A 153 -18.40 -47.12 -50.53
C SER A 153 -17.13 -47.33 -49.67
N THR A 154 -16.90 -48.48 -49.00
CA THR A 154 -17.50 -49.83 -49.10
C THR A 154 -17.70 -50.46 -47.71
N ALA A 155 -18.59 -51.44 -47.55
CA ALA A 155 -18.79 -52.19 -46.30
C ALA A 155 -18.79 -53.72 -46.50
N ALA A 156 -18.13 -54.44 -45.57
CA ALA A 156 -18.20 -55.89 -45.32
C ALA A 156 -17.68 -56.12 -43.88
N ALA A 157 -18.43 -56.68 -42.91
CA ALA A 157 -18.96 -58.05 -42.78
C ALA A 157 -18.00 -59.06 -42.07
N VAL A 158 -17.91 -58.93 -40.73
CA VAL A 158 -18.22 -59.95 -39.69
C VAL A 158 -18.52 -61.40 -40.18
N PRO A 159 -18.17 -62.51 -39.48
CA PRO A 159 -17.52 -62.69 -38.15
C PRO A 159 -16.31 -63.66 -38.09
N ALA A 160 -15.58 -63.72 -36.96
CA ALA A 160 -15.22 -64.94 -36.20
C ALA A 160 -14.17 -64.65 -35.09
N GLY A 161 -14.16 -65.46 -34.03
CA GLY A 161 -13.04 -65.63 -33.08
C GLY A 161 -12.79 -67.14 -32.86
N PRO A 162 -12.17 -67.60 -31.76
CA PRO A 162 -11.50 -66.88 -30.66
C PRO A 162 -10.02 -67.29 -30.49
N SER A 163 -9.26 -66.66 -29.57
CA SER A 163 -8.16 -67.36 -28.88
C SER A 163 -7.67 -66.63 -27.61
N THR A 164 -7.10 -67.41 -26.69
CA THR A 164 -6.39 -67.00 -25.45
C THR A 164 -4.97 -67.63 -25.49
N PRO A 165 -4.18 -67.71 -24.39
CA PRO A 165 -3.52 -66.60 -23.69
C PRO A 165 -2.00 -66.82 -23.50
N GLU A 166 -1.20 -65.74 -23.47
CA GLU A 166 0.22 -65.72 -23.06
C GLU A 166 0.64 -64.26 -22.76
N GLY A 167 1.68 -63.93 -21.99
CA GLY A 167 2.61 -64.76 -21.22
C GLY A 167 3.37 -63.89 -20.17
N ILE A 168 3.93 -64.52 -19.13
CA ILE A 168 4.48 -63.86 -17.93
C ILE A 168 6.01 -63.81 -17.98
N GLU A 169 6.62 -62.63 -17.75
CA GLU A 169 8.05 -62.44 -17.47
C GLU A 169 8.19 -61.14 -16.62
N ILE A 170 8.51 -61.12 -15.32
CA ILE A 170 9.60 -61.69 -14.49
C ILE A 170 10.93 -60.93 -14.61
N GLN A 171 11.12 -59.96 -13.69
CA GLN A 171 12.37 -59.61 -12.99
C GLN A 171 12.11 -58.41 -12.04
N ALA A 172 12.86 -58.13 -10.96
CA ALA A 172 13.48 -58.95 -9.91
C ALA A 172 14.03 -57.94 -8.85
N ILE A 173 13.92 -58.22 -7.54
CA ILE A 173 14.38 -57.30 -6.48
C ILE A 173 15.50 -57.96 -5.66
N PRO A 174 16.63 -57.26 -5.43
CA PRO A 174 17.16 -57.13 -4.07
C PRO A 174 17.69 -55.70 -3.77
N GLY A 175 17.71 -55.22 -2.51
CA GLY A 175 17.25 -55.81 -1.26
C GLY A 175 17.40 -54.82 -0.09
N PHE A 176 16.76 -55.12 1.05
CA PHE A 176 16.84 -54.31 2.29
C PHE A 176 18.06 -54.65 3.15
N SER A 177 18.45 -53.73 4.04
CA SER A 177 19.19 -54.04 5.27
C SER A 177 18.87 -53.07 6.41
N GLN A 178 18.32 -53.63 7.50
CA GLN A 178 18.25 -53.08 8.86
C GLN A 178 18.71 -54.22 9.78
N PRO A 179 19.44 -53.96 10.89
CA PRO A 179 18.86 -54.37 12.19
C PRO A 179 19.34 -53.61 13.48
N HIS A 180 18.40 -53.51 14.43
CA HIS A 180 18.48 -53.70 15.90
C HIS A 180 19.42 -52.90 16.87
N HIS A 181 18.94 -52.83 18.13
CA HIS A 181 19.54 -52.31 19.39
C HIS A 181 20.01 -53.48 20.30
N PRO A 182 20.29 -53.36 21.64
CA PRO A 182 20.77 -52.27 22.55
C PRO A 182 22.06 -52.78 23.29
N PRO A 183 22.34 -52.64 24.62
CA PRO A 183 22.05 -51.63 25.68
C PRO A 183 23.31 -51.15 26.49
N SER A 184 23.17 -50.18 27.43
CA SER A 184 23.70 -50.21 28.84
C SER A 184 23.68 -48.85 29.61
N HIS A 185 23.67 -48.94 30.96
CA HIS A 185 23.89 -47.88 31.99
C HIS A 185 25.20 -48.19 32.78
N PRO A 186 25.69 -47.47 33.86
CA PRO A 186 25.23 -46.27 34.61
C PRO A 186 26.15 -45.04 34.32
N ALA A 187 26.48 -44.01 35.15
CA ALA A 187 26.28 -43.58 36.57
C ALA A 187 26.30 -42.02 36.62
N ALA A 188 25.86 -41.25 37.64
CA ALA A 188 25.62 -41.37 39.09
C ALA A 188 26.75 -40.85 40.05
N VAL A 189 26.98 -39.53 40.08
CA VAL A 189 27.65 -38.70 41.13
C VAL A 189 27.08 -37.25 41.07
N ALA A 190 27.23 -36.33 42.05
CA ALA A 190 26.57 -36.28 43.38
C ALA A 190 27.18 -35.18 44.33
N SER A 191 26.95 -33.88 44.10
CA SER A 191 27.26 -32.77 45.05
C SER A 191 26.48 -31.50 44.66
N ALA A 192 25.87 -30.63 45.48
CA ALA A 192 25.89 -30.31 46.93
C ALA A 192 26.72 -29.06 47.34
N SER A 193 26.03 -27.93 47.52
CA SER A 193 26.35 -26.72 48.32
C SER A 193 25.30 -25.65 47.95
N SER A 194 24.52 -24.96 48.80
CA SER A 194 24.49 -24.67 50.24
C SER A 194 25.31 -23.47 50.74
N TYR A 195 24.72 -22.27 50.66
CA TYR A 195 25.00 -21.16 51.57
C TYR A 195 23.70 -20.43 51.95
N ASP A 196 23.35 -20.50 53.23
CA ASP A 196 22.40 -19.62 53.92
C ASP A 196 23.13 -18.34 54.41
N ALA A 197 22.40 -17.49 55.14
CA ALA A 197 22.86 -16.28 55.87
C ALA A 197 23.23 -15.06 54.98
N ASP A 198 23.01 -13.81 55.42
CA ASP A 198 22.43 -13.32 56.69
C ASP A 198 21.75 -11.94 56.51
N ALA A 199 21.01 -11.49 57.53
CA ALA A 199 20.50 -10.11 57.63
C ALA A 199 21.25 -9.33 58.74
N PRO A 200 21.59 -8.04 58.52
CA PRO A 200 20.79 -6.93 59.07
C PRO A 200 20.62 -5.77 58.05
N GLY A 201 19.92 -4.65 58.28
CA GLY A 201 19.20 -4.14 59.45
C GLY A 201 19.59 -2.68 59.77
N THR A 202 18.63 -1.82 60.17
CA THR A 202 18.77 -0.37 60.53
C THR A 202 19.25 0.59 59.39
N SER A 203 18.85 1.87 59.30
CA SER A 203 17.91 2.67 60.12
C SER A 203 17.28 3.84 59.31
N GLU A 204 16.50 4.67 60.03
CA GLU A 204 15.82 5.96 59.75
C GLU A 204 16.58 6.96 58.82
N ASP A 205 16.00 8.05 58.28
CA ASP A 205 14.90 8.93 58.77
C ASP A 205 14.25 9.76 57.63
N GLY A 206 13.17 10.51 57.91
CA GLY A 206 12.79 11.72 57.17
C GLY A 206 11.52 11.66 56.30
N GLY A 207 10.40 12.19 56.82
CA GLY A 207 9.22 12.62 56.02
C GLY A 207 9.16 14.16 55.85
N PRO A 208 7.99 14.77 55.54
CA PRO A 208 6.67 14.17 55.33
C PRO A 208 5.83 14.77 54.14
N ALA A 209 4.56 14.37 54.09
CA ALA A 209 3.39 15.10 53.57
C ALA A 209 3.13 15.25 52.04
N ALA A 210 2.22 14.40 51.53
CA ALA A 210 1.00 14.83 50.83
C ALA A 210 -0.10 13.76 50.95
N ALA A 211 -1.37 14.18 50.98
CA ALA A 211 -2.48 13.36 51.49
C ALA A 211 -3.25 12.53 50.43
N LEU A 212 -3.75 11.37 50.89
CA LEU A 212 -5.04 10.76 50.53
C LEU A 212 -5.47 10.69 49.04
N TYR A 213 -5.48 9.47 48.47
CA TYR A 213 -6.67 8.62 48.56
C TYR A 213 -6.36 7.16 48.19
N ARG A 214 -6.86 6.20 49.00
CA ARG A 214 -6.74 4.75 48.76
C ARG A 214 -8.14 4.16 48.68
N ARG A 215 -8.43 3.35 47.66
CA ARG A 215 -9.58 2.43 47.70
C ARG A 215 -9.27 1.14 46.94
N ASN A 216 -9.33 0.02 47.66
CA ASN A 216 -8.99 -1.30 47.15
C ASN A 216 -10.17 -1.89 46.35
N ALA A 217 -9.86 -2.81 45.44
CA ALA A 217 -10.82 -3.76 44.87
C ALA A 217 -10.10 -5.02 44.37
N ASP A 218 -9.72 -5.91 45.28
CA ASP A 218 -9.24 -7.25 44.93
C ASP A 218 -10.39 -8.12 44.42
N MET A 219 -10.16 -8.90 43.35
CA MET A 219 -10.91 -10.12 43.04
C MET A 219 -10.06 -11.03 42.13
N PRO A 220 -10.06 -12.35 42.35
CA PRO A 220 -9.03 -13.24 41.80
C PRO A 220 -9.41 -13.91 40.47
N LEU A 221 -8.40 -14.42 39.75
CA LEU A 221 -8.61 -15.45 38.74
C LEU A 221 -8.90 -16.80 39.41
N ALA A 222 -9.92 -17.50 38.93
CA ALA A 222 -10.12 -18.93 39.19
C ALA A 222 -9.80 -19.72 37.92
N ALA A 223 -8.98 -20.77 38.04
CA ALA A 223 -8.69 -21.68 36.95
C ALA A 223 -9.85 -22.66 36.71
N SER A 224 -9.94 -23.19 35.49
CA SER A 224 -10.77 -24.36 35.17
C SER A 224 -9.97 -25.28 34.24
N MET A 225 -10.06 -26.59 34.46
CA MET A 225 -9.16 -27.58 33.85
C MET A 225 -9.91 -28.65 33.06
N SER A 226 -9.19 -29.16 32.05
CA SER A 226 -9.17 -30.56 31.59
C SER A 226 -10.38 -31.17 30.86
N ALA A 227 -10.01 -32.06 29.92
CA ALA A 227 -10.80 -33.11 29.28
C ALA A 227 -12.03 -32.68 28.41
N GLY A 228 -12.24 -33.29 27.24
CA GLY A 228 -11.45 -34.33 26.58
C GLY A 228 -12.16 -34.94 25.37
N VAL A 229 -11.83 -36.20 25.07
CA VAL A 229 -12.47 -37.07 24.05
C VAL A 229 -12.26 -36.64 22.59
N SER A 230 -11.22 -37.22 21.99
CA SER A 230 -11.20 -37.48 20.53
C SER A 230 -12.13 -38.64 20.20
N MET A 231 -12.91 -38.51 19.13
CA MET A 231 -13.60 -39.61 18.44
C MET A 231 -13.73 -39.23 16.97
N GLY A 232 -13.06 -39.97 16.08
CA GLY A 232 -13.18 -39.80 14.62
C GLY A 232 -13.96 -40.95 14.00
N VAL A 233 -14.93 -40.64 13.15
CA VAL A 233 -15.63 -41.60 12.28
C VAL A 233 -15.81 -40.93 10.91
N GLY A 234 -15.56 -41.67 9.83
CA GLY A 234 -15.70 -41.21 8.45
C GLY A 234 -16.91 -41.81 7.73
N VAL A 235 -16.73 -42.16 6.45
CA VAL A 235 -17.67 -42.84 5.55
C VAL A 235 -18.77 -41.95 4.92
N GLU A 236 -18.36 -41.30 3.82
CA GLU A 236 -18.88 -41.51 2.45
C GLU A 236 -20.38 -41.54 2.06
N HIS A 237 -20.59 -41.01 0.83
CA HIS A 237 -21.42 -41.54 -0.28
C HIS A 237 -22.94 -41.24 -0.38
N LEU A 238 -23.33 -40.91 -1.63
CA LEU A 238 -24.69 -40.81 -2.22
C LEU A 238 -25.63 -39.72 -1.65
N GLY A 239 -26.64 -39.23 -2.38
CA GLY A 239 -27.02 -39.47 -3.79
C GLY A 239 -28.54 -39.37 -4.00
N GLY A 240 -29.00 -38.62 -5.02
CA GLY A 240 -30.43 -38.31 -5.29
C GLY A 240 -30.72 -36.82 -5.08
N VAL A 241 -31.22 -36.02 -6.03
CA VAL A 241 -32.33 -36.19 -7.01
C VAL A 241 -33.69 -36.30 -6.33
N LEU A 242 -34.46 -35.20 -6.35
CA LEU A 242 -35.77 -35.18 -6.99
C LEU A 242 -36.27 -33.76 -7.29
N THR A 243 -37.08 -33.69 -8.34
CA THR A 243 -37.88 -32.58 -8.88
C THR A 243 -38.59 -31.68 -7.86
N ASN A 244 -38.82 -30.42 -8.22
CA ASN A 244 -40.22 -30.01 -8.40
C ASN A 244 -40.41 -28.87 -9.42
N ASN A 245 -41.54 -28.90 -10.12
CA ASN A 245 -41.93 -27.89 -11.11
C ASN A 245 -42.79 -26.79 -10.48
N SER A 246 -42.73 -25.57 -11.00
CA SER A 246 -43.77 -24.54 -10.84
C SER A 246 -43.77 -23.60 -12.05
N SER A 247 -44.62 -23.88 -13.03
CA SER A 247 -44.91 -23.01 -14.16
C SER A 247 -46.00 -22.00 -13.82
N ALA A 248 -45.78 -20.72 -14.10
CA ALA A 248 -46.85 -19.73 -14.20
C ALA A 248 -46.51 -18.75 -15.34
N SER A 249 -47.23 -18.87 -16.46
CA SER A 249 -47.14 -17.91 -17.56
C SER A 249 -48.03 -16.70 -17.28
N VAL A 250 -47.53 -15.50 -17.55
CA VAL A 250 -48.36 -14.33 -17.89
C VAL A 250 -47.66 -13.58 -19.02
N GLU A 251 -48.08 -13.83 -20.26
CA GLU A 251 -47.77 -12.94 -21.38
C GLU A 251 -48.68 -11.71 -21.33
N ALA A 252 -48.12 -10.53 -21.57
CA ALA A 252 -48.89 -9.31 -21.80
C ALA A 252 -48.09 -8.34 -22.69
N SER A 253 -48.25 -8.49 -24.01
CA SER A 253 -47.63 -7.61 -24.99
C SER A 253 -48.25 -6.22 -24.99
N SER A 254 -47.43 -5.17 -25.07
CA SER A 254 -47.80 -3.97 -25.84
C SER A 254 -46.56 -3.18 -26.24
N ALA A 255 -46.44 -2.90 -27.54
CA ALA A 255 -45.42 -2.01 -28.06
C ALA A 255 -45.91 -0.55 -28.01
N ARG A 256 -45.02 0.39 -27.68
CA ARG A 256 -45.24 1.80 -28.04
C ARG A 256 -43.93 2.50 -28.38
N ALA A 257 -43.68 2.65 -29.68
CA ALA A 257 -42.65 3.56 -30.16
C ALA A 257 -43.08 5.01 -29.84
N GLY A 258 -42.13 5.80 -29.34
CA GLY A 258 -42.36 7.18 -28.90
C GLY A 258 -41.10 8.02 -29.09
N SER A 259 -40.69 8.22 -30.34
CA SER A 259 -39.53 9.06 -30.67
C SER A 259 -39.87 10.53 -30.42
N ILE A 260 -39.31 11.10 -29.35
CA ILE A 260 -39.39 12.53 -29.07
C ILE A 260 -38.04 13.15 -29.42
N VAL A 261 -37.98 13.85 -30.56
CA VAL A 261 -36.82 14.63 -30.97
C VAL A 261 -36.76 15.90 -30.12
N VAL A 262 -35.94 15.89 -29.07
CA VAL A 262 -35.65 17.09 -28.28
C VAL A 262 -34.58 17.90 -29.01
N ALA A 263 -34.95 19.09 -29.49
CA ALA A 263 -34.03 19.98 -30.19
C ALA A 263 -33.03 20.64 -29.21
N SER A 264 -31.77 20.18 -29.22
CA SER A 264 -30.68 20.82 -28.46
C SER A 264 -30.28 22.16 -29.10
N VAL A 265 -30.87 23.26 -28.62
CA VAL A 265 -30.48 24.63 -29.01
C VAL A 265 -29.20 25.03 -28.28
N SER A 266 -28.05 24.76 -28.89
CA SER A 266 -26.74 25.16 -28.38
C SER A 266 -26.50 26.66 -28.57
N ILE A 267 -26.94 27.48 -27.60
CA ILE A 267 -26.67 28.93 -27.57
C ILE A 267 -25.20 29.17 -27.20
N ALA A 268 -24.33 29.15 -28.23
CA ALA A 268 -22.89 29.40 -28.09
C ALA A 268 -22.59 30.91 -27.92
N THR A 269 -22.93 31.48 -26.76
CA THR A 269 -22.60 32.88 -26.42
C THR A 269 -21.09 33.02 -26.19
N THR A 270 -20.31 33.20 -27.26
CA THR A 270 -18.85 33.36 -27.22
C THR A 270 -18.45 34.73 -26.67
N THR A 271 -18.65 34.94 -25.37
CA THR A 271 -18.18 36.13 -24.64
C THR A 271 -16.65 36.17 -24.66
N LYS A 272 -16.08 36.90 -25.63
CA LYS A 272 -14.63 37.04 -25.89
C LYS A 272 -13.93 37.85 -24.78
N ARG A 273 -13.91 37.30 -23.57
CA ARG A 273 -13.26 37.89 -22.39
C ARG A 273 -11.75 37.90 -22.60
N ARG A 274 -11.21 39.05 -23.03
CA ARG A 274 -9.78 39.29 -23.28
C ARG A 274 -9.00 39.25 -21.95
N GLY A 275 -8.76 38.05 -21.44
CA GLY A 275 -8.02 37.82 -20.21
C GLY A 275 -6.59 38.36 -20.31
N LYS A 276 -6.17 39.09 -19.27
CA LYS A 276 -4.75 39.32 -18.97
C LYS A 276 -4.07 37.95 -18.91
N ALA A 277 -2.90 37.81 -19.53
CA ALA A 277 -2.15 36.54 -19.51
C ALA A 277 -1.82 36.16 -18.06
N GLY A 278 -2.56 35.19 -17.52
CA GLY A 278 -2.21 34.52 -16.27
C GLY A 278 -1.07 33.55 -16.52
N SER A 279 -0.36 33.19 -15.45
CA SER A 279 0.47 32.00 -15.45
C SER A 279 -0.36 30.79 -15.92
N PRO A 280 0.22 29.87 -16.70
CA PRO A 280 -0.41 28.59 -16.95
C PRO A 280 -0.73 27.94 -15.60
N LEU A 281 -1.98 27.49 -15.40
CA LEU A 281 -2.30 26.68 -14.23
C LEU A 281 -1.46 25.40 -14.30
N PRO A 282 -0.76 25.02 -13.21
CA PRO A 282 0.15 23.88 -13.23
C PRO A 282 -0.60 22.60 -13.61
N SER A 283 0.04 21.75 -14.41
CA SER A 283 -0.64 20.63 -15.04
C SER A 283 -1.05 19.58 -14.00
N VAL A 284 -2.25 19.03 -14.13
CA VAL A 284 -2.70 17.88 -13.31
C VAL A 284 -1.72 16.70 -13.44
N LYS A 285 -0.96 16.60 -14.54
CA LYS A 285 0.08 15.59 -14.78
C LYS A 285 1.40 15.84 -14.02
N GLU A 286 1.66 17.08 -13.60
CA GLU A 286 2.85 17.48 -12.84
C GLU A 286 2.67 17.27 -11.33
N HIS A 287 1.42 17.26 -10.84
CA HIS A 287 1.11 17.06 -9.43
C HIS A 287 1.74 15.76 -8.87
N PRO A 288 2.45 15.78 -7.72
CA PRO A 288 3.16 14.60 -7.16
C PRO A 288 2.32 13.32 -6.98
N PHE A 289 1.02 13.47 -6.73
CA PHE A 289 0.05 12.36 -6.68
C PHE A 289 -0.22 11.67 -8.03
N VAL A 290 0.09 12.33 -9.14
CA VAL A 290 -0.17 11.89 -10.51
C VAL A 290 1.12 11.62 -11.28
N HIS A 291 2.22 12.29 -10.92
CA HIS A 291 3.53 12.10 -11.54
C HIS A 291 3.94 10.61 -11.60
N LEU A 292 4.73 10.28 -12.63
CA LEU A 292 5.47 9.03 -12.74
C LEU A 292 6.88 9.35 -13.27
N PRO A 293 7.92 8.74 -12.68
CA PRO A 293 9.30 8.97 -13.09
C PRO A 293 9.56 8.45 -14.51
N ARG A 294 10.53 9.06 -15.19
CA ARG A 294 11.08 8.53 -16.45
C ARG A 294 12.22 7.55 -16.16
N LEU A 295 12.57 6.70 -17.12
CA LEU A 295 13.77 5.89 -17.04
C LEU A 295 14.97 6.67 -17.58
N THR A 296 16.15 6.52 -16.97
CA THR A 296 17.42 7.10 -17.48
C THR A 296 18.02 6.29 -18.63
N VAL A 297 17.53 5.08 -18.87
CA VAL A 297 17.99 4.16 -19.92
C VAL A 297 16.83 3.86 -20.86
N GLU A 298 17.12 3.67 -22.15
CA GLU A 298 16.14 3.23 -23.16
C GLU A 298 15.73 1.76 -22.92
N GLY A 299 14.82 1.58 -21.95
CA GLY A 299 14.34 0.30 -21.47
C GLY A 299 14.98 -0.11 -20.12
N PRO A 300 14.22 -0.80 -19.25
CA PRO A 300 14.75 -1.30 -17.98
C PRO A 300 15.63 -2.55 -18.21
N PRO A 301 16.72 -2.72 -17.43
CA PRO A 301 17.46 -3.97 -17.39
C PRO A 301 16.56 -5.15 -16.98
N VAL A 302 16.80 -6.35 -17.52
CA VAL A 302 16.00 -7.57 -17.22
C VAL A 302 15.93 -7.86 -15.71
N GLU A 303 17.02 -7.58 -14.98
CA GLU A 303 17.11 -7.68 -13.52
C GLU A 303 16.17 -6.76 -12.73
N CYS A 304 15.58 -5.75 -13.38
CA CYS A 304 14.67 -4.79 -12.76
C CYS A 304 13.18 -5.18 -12.97
N SER A 305 12.88 -6.32 -13.59
CA SER A 305 11.50 -6.78 -13.78
C SER A 305 10.84 -7.25 -12.46
N VAL A 306 9.52 -7.07 -12.36
CA VAL A 306 8.70 -7.58 -11.26
C VAL A 306 8.31 -9.03 -11.54
N ASP A 307 8.75 -9.98 -10.73
CA ASP A 307 8.32 -11.38 -10.84
C ASP A 307 6.97 -11.56 -10.14
N VAL A 308 5.90 -11.14 -10.83
CA VAL A 308 4.51 -11.24 -10.34
C VAL A 308 4.14 -12.69 -10.01
N LYS A 309 4.64 -13.68 -10.78
CA LYS A 309 4.34 -15.10 -10.61
C LYS A 309 4.96 -15.67 -9.33
N ARG A 310 6.22 -15.31 -9.02
CA ARG A 310 6.83 -15.56 -7.71
C ARG A 310 6.05 -14.82 -6.62
N ALA A 311 5.83 -13.52 -6.77
CA ALA A 311 5.25 -12.67 -5.74
C ALA A 311 3.82 -13.07 -5.30
N VAL A 312 3.00 -13.65 -6.19
CA VAL A 312 1.69 -14.22 -5.80
C VAL A 312 1.78 -15.59 -5.11
N SER A 313 2.92 -16.26 -5.25
CA SER A 313 3.19 -17.60 -4.72
C SER A 313 4.05 -17.58 -3.44
N THR A 314 4.78 -16.49 -3.19
CA THR A 314 5.62 -16.27 -2.00
C THR A 314 4.79 -16.39 -0.71
N PRO A 315 5.35 -16.97 0.39
CA PRO A 315 4.73 -16.96 1.72
C PRO A 315 4.30 -15.55 2.20
N PRO A 316 3.37 -15.45 3.17
CA PRO A 316 2.76 -14.17 3.56
C PRO A 316 3.79 -13.07 3.87
N GLY A 317 3.71 -11.99 3.10
CA GLY A 317 4.58 -10.82 3.21
C GLY A 317 4.33 -9.98 4.46
N ARG A 318 4.93 -8.77 4.49
CA ARG A 318 4.79 -7.85 5.63
C ARG A 318 3.31 -7.51 5.87
N ARG A 319 2.83 -7.68 7.11
CA ARG A 319 1.45 -7.34 7.52
C ARG A 319 1.11 -5.86 7.34
N PHE A 320 2.10 -4.97 7.37
CA PHE A 320 1.95 -3.53 7.20
C PHE A 320 2.48 -3.09 5.82
N PRO A 321 1.64 -2.52 4.94
CA PRO A 321 2.08 -2.06 3.62
C PRO A 321 2.69 -0.65 3.69
N VAL A 322 2.38 0.15 4.72
CA VAL A 322 2.71 1.58 4.78
C VAL A 322 4.20 1.88 4.57
N PRO A 323 5.17 1.19 5.20
CA PRO A 323 6.60 1.46 4.95
C PRO A 323 7.04 1.15 3.51
N LEU A 324 6.39 0.18 2.85
CA LEU A 324 6.63 -0.15 1.44
C LEU A 324 6.03 0.91 0.52
N LEU A 325 4.82 1.38 0.82
CA LEU A 325 4.15 2.48 0.10
C LEU A 325 4.94 3.80 0.22
N GLN A 326 5.40 4.16 1.42
CA GLN A 326 6.23 5.33 1.65
C GLN A 326 7.55 5.29 0.86
N LYS A 327 8.23 4.13 0.83
CA LYS A 327 9.44 3.94 0.01
C LYS A 327 9.14 4.06 -1.48
N SER A 328 8.09 3.40 -1.95
CA SER A 328 7.68 3.44 -3.37
C SER A 328 7.33 4.87 -3.80
N LEU A 329 6.63 5.64 -2.95
CA LEU A 329 6.37 7.06 -3.18
C LEU A 329 7.68 7.87 -3.33
N ARG A 330 8.67 7.71 -2.43
CA ARG A 330 9.96 8.42 -2.54
C ARG A 330 10.69 8.14 -3.86
N LEU A 331 10.50 6.97 -4.45
CA LEU A 331 10.99 6.62 -5.78
C LEU A 331 10.14 7.26 -6.89
N PHE A 332 8.80 7.22 -6.80
CA PHE A 332 7.92 7.90 -7.76
C PHE A 332 8.02 9.43 -7.76
N LEU A 333 8.51 10.04 -6.66
CA LEU A 333 8.79 11.48 -6.57
C LEU A 333 10.11 11.90 -7.26
N GLN A 334 10.93 10.96 -7.73
CA GLN A 334 12.10 11.30 -8.53
C GLN A 334 11.67 11.66 -9.96
N PRO A 335 12.27 12.65 -10.63
CA PRO A 335 12.01 12.89 -12.06
C PRO A 335 12.45 11.72 -12.95
N MET A 336 13.50 10.99 -12.53
CA MET A 336 14.10 9.89 -13.27
C MET A 336 14.58 8.77 -12.33
N LEU A 337 14.51 7.51 -12.76
CA LEU A 337 15.05 6.34 -12.03
C LEU A 337 16.32 5.77 -12.67
N ASN A 338 17.34 5.56 -11.85
CA ASN A 338 18.50 4.74 -12.19
C ASN A 338 18.25 3.23 -11.94
N ALA A 339 19.16 2.37 -12.41
CA ALA A 339 19.00 0.91 -12.32
C ALA A 339 18.86 0.36 -10.88
N ALA A 340 19.56 0.92 -9.90
CA ALA A 340 19.42 0.50 -8.50
C ALA A 340 18.05 0.87 -7.94
N GLN A 341 17.53 2.06 -8.27
CA GLN A 341 16.20 2.52 -7.87
C GLN A 341 15.08 1.71 -8.57
N MET A 342 15.24 1.36 -9.85
CA MET A 342 14.32 0.44 -10.55
C MET A 342 14.26 -0.93 -9.84
N LYS A 343 15.42 -1.48 -9.47
CA LYS A 343 15.52 -2.77 -8.76
C LYS A 343 14.94 -2.72 -7.36
N GLU A 344 15.09 -1.61 -6.62
CA GLU A 344 14.38 -1.41 -5.35
C GLU A 344 12.86 -1.32 -5.57
N LEU A 345 12.39 -0.52 -6.54
CA LEU A 345 10.96 -0.35 -6.84
C LEU A 345 10.29 -1.69 -7.19
N ALA A 346 10.94 -2.53 -8.00
CA ALA A 346 10.47 -3.88 -8.30
C ALA A 346 10.40 -4.75 -7.03
N THR A 347 11.45 -4.75 -6.20
CA THR A 347 11.53 -5.51 -4.94
C THR A 347 10.49 -5.05 -3.90
N LEU A 348 10.15 -3.76 -3.86
CA LEU A 348 9.05 -3.22 -3.05
C LEU A 348 7.69 -3.65 -3.60
N THR A 349 7.55 -3.66 -4.92
CA THR A 349 6.32 -4.05 -5.63
C THR A 349 6.00 -5.53 -5.43
N GLU A 350 6.99 -6.43 -5.47
CA GLU A 350 6.80 -7.84 -5.11
C GLU A 350 6.34 -8.03 -3.65
N GLN A 351 6.92 -7.29 -2.71
CA GLN A 351 6.47 -7.32 -1.30
C GLN A 351 5.05 -6.77 -1.12
N LEU A 352 4.63 -5.79 -1.94
CA LEU A 352 3.27 -5.25 -1.95
C LEU A 352 2.25 -6.22 -2.58
N ILE A 353 2.64 -6.95 -3.64
CA ILE A 353 1.86 -8.06 -4.21
C ILE A 353 1.67 -9.16 -3.17
N GLY A 354 2.75 -9.58 -2.50
CA GLY A 354 2.70 -10.54 -1.39
C GLY A 354 1.82 -10.05 -0.23
N HIS A 355 1.93 -8.78 0.18
CA HIS A 355 1.02 -8.21 1.17
C HIS A 355 -0.45 -8.30 0.73
N ALA A 356 -0.76 -7.90 -0.51
CA ALA A 356 -2.13 -7.90 -1.04
C ALA A 356 -2.73 -9.31 -1.03
N MET A 357 -1.96 -10.29 -1.50
CA MET A 357 -2.37 -11.69 -1.63
C MET A 357 -2.81 -12.35 -0.32
N PHE A 358 -2.31 -11.92 0.85
CA PHE A 358 -2.67 -12.51 2.13
C PHE A 358 -3.54 -11.60 3.02
N HIS A 359 -3.50 -10.28 2.83
CA HIS A 359 -4.14 -9.33 3.75
C HIS A 359 -5.27 -8.51 3.15
N GLN A 360 -5.46 -8.50 1.83
CA GLN A 360 -6.47 -7.65 1.16
C GLN A 360 -7.70 -8.39 0.60
N ARG A 361 -7.88 -9.68 0.97
CA ARG A 361 -9.01 -10.51 0.53
C ARG A 361 -10.37 -10.11 1.10
N TYR A 362 -10.42 -9.62 2.34
CA TYR A 362 -11.66 -9.49 3.12
C TYR A 362 -12.71 -8.58 2.44
N ASP A 363 -13.95 -9.03 2.33
CA ASP A 363 -15.06 -8.27 1.74
C ASP A 363 -15.51 -7.11 2.65
N VAL A 364 -15.74 -5.93 2.06
CA VAL A 364 -16.19 -4.72 2.78
C VAL A 364 -17.65 -4.35 2.52
N SER A 365 -18.39 -5.16 1.77
CA SER A 365 -19.83 -5.00 1.48
C SER A 365 -20.71 -4.75 2.71
N HIS A 366 -20.41 -5.43 3.82
CA HIS A 366 -21.14 -5.33 5.10
C HIS A 366 -20.44 -4.42 6.12
N VAL A 367 -19.38 -3.71 5.75
CA VAL A 367 -18.58 -2.87 6.65
C VAL A 367 -19.10 -1.43 6.69
N LYS A 368 -19.08 -0.78 7.86
CA LYS A 368 -19.48 0.63 8.04
C LYS A 368 -18.69 1.53 7.05
N PRO A 369 -19.33 2.45 6.28
CA PRO A 369 -18.68 3.14 5.16
C PRO A 369 -17.32 3.78 5.43
N HIS A 370 -17.08 4.35 6.62
CA HIS A 370 -15.75 4.91 6.95
C HIS A 370 -14.65 3.83 7.06
N ARG A 371 -14.93 2.67 7.68
CA ARG A 371 -13.98 1.54 7.72
C ARG A 371 -13.84 0.86 6.37
N ALA A 372 -14.88 0.89 5.53
CA ALA A 372 -14.79 0.43 4.15
C ALA A 372 -13.88 1.35 3.33
N ALA A 373 -14.02 2.68 3.45
CA ALA A 373 -13.15 3.66 2.80
C ALA A 373 -11.68 3.56 3.26
N GLU A 374 -11.41 3.32 4.56
CA GLU A 374 -10.04 3.06 5.04
C GLU A 374 -9.42 1.82 4.37
N ARG A 375 -10.15 0.70 4.32
CA ARG A 375 -9.66 -0.56 3.73
C ARG A 375 -9.52 -0.47 2.21
N LEU A 376 -10.47 0.14 1.52
CA LEU A 376 -10.40 0.39 0.07
C LEU A 376 -9.29 1.39 -0.26
N GLY A 377 -9.03 2.39 0.59
CA GLY A 377 -7.93 3.34 0.44
C GLY A 377 -6.57 2.64 0.43
N VAL A 378 -6.31 1.75 1.39
CA VAL A 378 -5.08 0.94 1.41
C VAL A 378 -4.98 0.03 0.17
N ARG A 379 -6.08 -0.61 -0.27
CA ARG A 379 -6.09 -1.45 -1.48
C ARG A 379 -5.79 -0.68 -2.75
N PHE A 380 -6.38 0.51 -2.88
CA PHE A 380 -6.13 1.44 -3.97
C PHE A 380 -4.66 1.85 -4.01
N LEU A 381 -4.06 2.26 -2.88
CA LEU A 381 -2.64 2.66 -2.82
C LEU A 381 -1.70 1.49 -3.17
N VAL A 382 -2.00 0.28 -2.70
CA VAL A 382 -1.23 -0.93 -3.02
C VAL A 382 -1.32 -1.27 -4.51
N LEU A 383 -2.53 -1.32 -5.09
CA LEU A 383 -2.70 -1.62 -6.52
C LEU A 383 -2.18 -0.49 -7.43
N GLU A 384 -2.33 0.77 -7.03
CA GLU A 384 -1.81 1.89 -7.80
C GLU A 384 -0.28 1.91 -7.78
N THR A 385 0.36 1.57 -6.65
CA THR A 385 1.81 1.36 -6.63
C THR A 385 2.22 0.25 -7.61
N VAL A 386 1.54 -0.91 -7.58
CA VAL A 386 1.86 -2.04 -8.48
C VAL A 386 1.68 -1.67 -9.95
N VAL A 387 0.56 -1.05 -10.34
CA VAL A 387 0.28 -0.65 -11.72
C VAL A 387 1.22 0.47 -12.18
N SER A 388 1.50 1.47 -11.31
CA SER A 388 2.45 2.54 -11.60
C SER A 388 3.88 2.00 -11.80
N THR A 389 4.33 1.03 -10.98
CA THR A 389 5.62 0.35 -11.20
C THR A 389 5.65 -0.38 -12.54
N LEU A 390 4.61 -1.16 -12.88
CA LEU A 390 4.55 -1.89 -14.15
C LEU A 390 4.56 -0.95 -15.37
N ILE A 391 3.89 0.21 -15.28
CA ILE A 391 3.92 1.25 -16.32
C ILE A 391 5.32 1.87 -16.45
N VAL A 392 5.95 2.25 -15.33
CA VAL A 392 7.30 2.84 -15.29
C VAL A 392 8.36 1.87 -15.84
N LEU A 393 8.22 0.58 -15.55
CA LEU A 393 9.10 -0.48 -16.05
C LEU A 393 8.63 -1.07 -17.40
N HIS A 394 7.68 -0.43 -18.08
CA HIS A 394 7.12 -0.86 -19.38
C HIS A 394 6.74 -2.36 -19.45
N GLN A 395 6.34 -2.95 -18.32
CA GLN A 395 6.19 -4.39 -18.14
C GLN A 395 4.72 -4.81 -18.17
N THR A 396 4.38 -5.67 -19.13
CA THR A 396 3.12 -6.42 -19.09
C THR A 396 3.26 -7.60 -18.11
N PRO A 397 2.40 -7.73 -17.08
CA PRO A 397 2.45 -8.85 -16.14
C PRO A 397 1.92 -10.14 -16.78
N ASP A 398 2.35 -11.30 -16.28
CA ASP A 398 1.78 -12.60 -16.67
C ASP A 398 0.25 -12.62 -16.43
N PRO A 399 -0.60 -12.90 -17.44
CA PRO A 399 -2.05 -12.81 -17.30
C PRO A 399 -2.64 -13.72 -16.23
N VAL A 400 -2.03 -14.89 -15.97
CA VAL A 400 -2.52 -15.86 -14.98
C VAL A 400 -2.23 -15.38 -13.55
N ALA A 401 -0.98 -15.00 -13.28
CA ALA A 401 -0.58 -14.42 -12.00
C ALA A 401 -1.25 -13.06 -11.74
N TRP A 402 -1.45 -12.24 -12.78
CA TRP A 402 -2.20 -10.99 -12.68
C TRP A 402 -3.67 -11.24 -12.32
N LYS A 403 -4.33 -12.21 -12.97
CA LYS A 403 -5.69 -12.63 -12.61
C LYS A 403 -5.76 -13.14 -11.17
N GLN A 404 -4.79 -13.95 -10.73
CA GLN A 404 -4.71 -14.46 -9.36
C GLN A 404 -4.56 -13.33 -8.32
N LEU A 405 -3.66 -12.37 -8.55
CA LEU A 405 -3.49 -11.18 -7.70
C LEU A 405 -4.77 -10.35 -7.64
N THR A 406 -5.36 -10.06 -8.80
CA THR A 406 -6.50 -9.16 -8.89
C THR A 406 -7.75 -9.81 -8.30
N ASP A 407 -8.05 -11.08 -8.57
CA ASP A 407 -9.16 -11.81 -7.95
C ASP A 407 -9.02 -11.90 -6.42
N ALA A 408 -7.80 -12.03 -5.89
CA ALA A 408 -7.56 -12.00 -4.45
C ALA A 408 -7.87 -10.64 -3.78
N ILE A 409 -8.00 -9.55 -4.52
CA ILE A 409 -8.30 -8.22 -3.96
C ILE A 409 -9.79 -7.89 -4.13
N SER A 410 -10.50 -7.93 -2.99
CA SER A 410 -11.90 -7.50 -2.95
C SER A 410 -12.02 -5.98 -3.08
N HIS A 411 -12.92 -5.57 -3.96
CA HIS A 411 -13.19 -4.18 -4.34
C HIS A 411 -14.69 -3.83 -4.18
N ALA A 412 -15.44 -4.66 -3.45
CA ALA A 412 -16.85 -4.46 -3.21
C ALA A 412 -17.13 -3.14 -2.50
N GLN A 413 -18.32 -2.58 -2.73
CA GLN A 413 -18.77 -1.33 -2.11
C GLN A 413 -19.62 -1.64 -0.89
N PRO A 414 -19.51 -0.87 0.21
CA PRO A 414 -20.41 -1.00 1.35
C PRO A 414 -21.85 -0.74 0.89
N LEU A 415 -22.79 -1.61 1.29
CA LEU A 415 -24.18 -1.51 0.85
C LEU A 415 -24.78 -0.14 1.19
N PRO A 416 -25.50 0.53 0.26
CA PRO A 416 -26.15 1.80 0.52
C PRO A 416 -27.24 1.62 1.58
N THR A 417 -26.98 2.11 2.79
CA THR A 417 -27.90 2.00 3.93
C THR A 417 -29.19 2.80 3.65
N PRO A 418 -30.41 2.19 3.63
CA PRO A 418 -31.64 2.81 3.10
C PRO A 418 -32.22 4.04 3.82
N GLN A 419 -31.53 4.62 4.81
CA GLN A 419 -32.04 5.73 5.61
C GLN A 419 -31.75 7.08 4.93
N GLY A 420 -32.69 8.03 5.02
CA GLY A 420 -32.80 9.18 4.13
C GLY A 420 -31.71 10.26 4.25
N HIS A 421 -31.61 11.08 3.18
CA HIS A 421 -30.88 12.34 3.01
C HIS A 421 -29.73 12.66 3.99
N TYR A 422 -28.76 11.77 4.13
CA TYR A 422 -27.58 12.03 4.96
C TYR A 422 -26.68 13.11 4.35
N ALA A 423 -26.74 14.32 4.90
CA ALA A 423 -25.76 15.37 4.64
C ALA A 423 -24.39 15.05 5.28
N GLY A 424 -23.33 15.69 4.77
CA GLY A 424 -22.00 15.68 5.39
C GLY A 424 -21.29 14.32 5.41
N ARG A 425 -20.65 14.00 6.54
CA ARG A 425 -19.58 13.00 6.67
C ARG A 425 -19.96 11.57 6.25
N ARG A 426 -21.22 11.15 6.41
CA ARG A 426 -21.67 9.80 5.99
C ARG A 426 -21.74 9.68 4.47
N ARG A 427 -22.27 10.69 3.78
CA ARG A 427 -22.28 10.75 2.30
C ARG A 427 -20.85 10.81 1.75
N PHE A 428 -19.96 11.60 2.34
CA PHE A 428 -18.55 11.65 1.95
C PHE A 428 -17.90 10.25 1.92
N PHE A 429 -18.03 9.45 2.99
CA PHE A 429 -17.43 8.12 3.01
C PHE A 429 -18.11 7.11 2.07
N THR A 430 -19.44 7.20 1.85
CA THR A 430 -20.11 6.35 0.87
C THR A 430 -19.67 6.68 -0.56
N THR A 431 -19.57 7.97 -0.90
CA THR A 431 -19.04 8.44 -2.19
C THR A 431 -17.58 8.02 -2.39
N LEU A 432 -16.70 8.29 -1.43
CA LEU A 432 -15.29 7.90 -1.50
C LEU A 432 -15.10 6.38 -1.61
N ALA A 433 -15.90 5.57 -0.92
CA ALA A 433 -15.84 4.11 -1.06
C ALA A 433 -16.28 3.62 -2.46
N ALA A 434 -17.23 4.30 -3.10
CA ALA A 434 -17.64 4.00 -4.46
C ALA A 434 -16.56 4.42 -5.50
N GLU A 435 -15.97 5.61 -5.33
CA GLU A 435 -14.87 6.13 -6.14
C GLU A 435 -13.64 5.21 -6.07
N LEU A 436 -13.20 4.86 -4.85
CA LEU A 436 -12.09 3.90 -4.63
C LEU A 436 -12.36 2.53 -5.25
N SER A 437 -13.59 2.01 -5.11
CA SER A 437 -13.99 0.76 -5.74
C SER A 437 -13.93 0.83 -7.27
N SER A 438 -14.34 1.96 -7.87
CA SER A 438 -14.23 2.20 -9.30
C SER A 438 -12.77 2.25 -9.76
N ALA A 439 -11.93 3.05 -9.08
CA ALA A 439 -10.50 3.13 -9.35
C ALA A 439 -9.79 1.77 -9.21
N ILE A 440 -10.16 0.96 -8.21
CA ILE A 440 -9.65 -0.41 -8.05
C ILE A 440 -10.08 -1.30 -9.21
N LYS A 441 -11.31 -1.19 -9.75
CA LYS A 441 -11.71 -1.93 -10.96
C LYS A 441 -10.82 -1.56 -12.14
N THR A 442 -10.56 -0.28 -12.37
CA THR A 442 -9.64 0.20 -13.42
C THR A 442 -8.24 -0.38 -13.22
N LEU A 443 -7.68 -0.26 -12.01
CA LEU A 443 -6.37 -0.82 -11.66
C LEU A 443 -6.29 -2.33 -11.89
N LYS A 444 -7.35 -3.10 -11.60
CA LYS A 444 -7.40 -4.55 -11.87
C LYS A 444 -7.34 -4.89 -13.37
N THR A 445 -7.61 -3.95 -14.28
CA THR A 445 -7.38 -4.13 -15.74
C THR A 445 -5.92 -3.89 -16.17
N GLY A 446 -5.01 -3.59 -15.23
CA GLY A 446 -3.63 -3.18 -15.54
C GLY A 446 -3.51 -1.72 -16.00
N ARG A 447 -4.59 -0.93 -15.91
CA ARG A 447 -4.64 0.48 -16.31
C ARG A 447 -4.74 1.39 -15.10
N ARG A 448 -4.06 2.54 -15.14
CA ARG A 448 -4.19 3.58 -14.12
C ARG A 448 -5.51 4.37 -14.35
N PRO A 449 -6.19 4.86 -13.29
CA PRO A 449 -7.27 5.84 -13.42
C PRO A 449 -6.83 7.12 -14.14
N ASP A 450 -7.80 7.95 -14.55
CA ASP A 450 -7.50 9.26 -15.14
C ASP A 450 -6.71 10.14 -14.15
N PRO A 451 -5.73 10.95 -14.62
CA PRO A 451 -5.04 11.96 -13.81
C PRO A 451 -5.91 12.77 -12.85
N ALA A 452 -7.09 13.25 -13.28
CA ALA A 452 -7.97 14.05 -12.45
C ALA A 452 -8.68 13.21 -11.37
N ASP A 453 -9.22 12.03 -11.74
CA ASP A 453 -9.80 11.08 -10.78
C ASP A 453 -8.77 10.66 -9.72
N LEU A 454 -7.53 10.40 -10.15
CA LEU A 454 -6.44 9.95 -9.27
C LEU A 454 -6.04 11.04 -8.27
N LEU A 455 -5.96 12.29 -8.73
CA LEU A 455 -5.68 13.46 -7.90
C LEU A 455 -6.79 13.67 -6.86
N ASP A 456 -8.05 13.75 -7.30
CA ASP A 456 -9.21 13.95 -6.44
C ASP A 456 -9.37 12.84 -5.38
N ILE A 457 -9.19 11.57 -5.76
CA ILE A 457 -9.20 10.45 -4.81
C ILE A 457 -8.07 10.59 -3.77
N LYS A 458 -6.83 10.92 -4.18
CA LYS A 458 -5.71 11.07 -3.23
C LYS A 458 -5.89 12.29 -2.30
N LEU A 459 -6.41 13.41 -2.80
CA LEU A 459 -6.83 14.57 -2.00
C LEU A 459 -7.90 14.20 -0.96
N LYS A 460 -8.92 13.42 -1.37
CA LYS A 460 -9.98 12.91 -0.48
C LYS A 460 -9.49 11.89 0.55
N LEU A 461 -8.40 11.16 0.28
CA LEU A 461 -7.78 10.20 1.20
C LEU A 461 -6.90 10.88 2.25
N PHE A 462 -6.15 11.92 1.89
CA PHE A 462 -5.07 12.46 2.74
C PHE A 462 -5.34 13.88 3.26
N CYS A 463 -5.83 14.78 2.42
CA CYS A 463 -5.78 16.23 2.67
C CYS A 463 -7.15 16.81 3.06
N HIS A 464 -8.25 16.19 2.63
CA HIS A 464 -9.60 16.67 2.93
C HIS A 464 -9.97 16.60 4.43
N LYS A 465 -10.81 17.55 4.89
CA LYS A 465 -11.26 17.62 6.30
C LYS A 465 -11.98 16.36 6.82
N TYR A 466 -12.55 15.54 5.92
CA TYR A 466 -13.20 14.27 6.26
C TYR A 466 -12.38 13.03 5.89
N SER A 467 -11.09 13.18 5.53
CA SER A 467 -10.18 12.06 5.24
C SER A 467 -10.30 10.92 6.26
N PRO A 468 -10.19 9.65 5.84
CA PRO A 468 -10.37 8.51 6.73
C PRO A 468 -9.38 8.56 7.91
N PRO A 469 -9.80 8.37 9.18
CA PRO A 469 -8.95 8.59 10.34
C PRO A 469 -7.59 7.88 10.29
N ARG A 470 -7.51 6.60 9.89
CA ARG A 470 -6.22 5.90 9.77
C ARG A 470 -5.26 6.57 8.77
N LEU A 471 -5.77 7.22 7.73
CA LEU A 471 -4.97 7.89 6.71
C LEU A 471 -4.58 9.32 7.11
N LYS A 472 -5.05 9.81 8.26
CA LYS A 472 -4.62 11.08 8.89
C LYS A 472 -3.48 10.92 9.89
N GLU A 473 -3.06 9.69 10.19
CA GLU A 473 -1.92 9.43 11.08
C GLU A 473 -0.58 9.82 10.43
N ALA A 474 0.47 9.99 11.24
CA ALA A 474 1.80 10.44 10.81
C ALA A 474 2.47 9.51 9.78
N ASP A 475 2.10 8.22 9.82
CA ASP A 475 2.32 7.20 8.78
C ASP A 475 2.07 7.72 7.34
N PHE A 476 1.19 8.71 7.17
CA PHE A 476 0.78 9.27 5.88
C PHE A 476 1.11 10.75 5.67
N ASP A 477 1.92 11.38 6.54
CA ASP A 477 2.25 12.82 6.39
C ASP A 477 3.05 13.13 5.12
N ILE A 478 3.84 12.18 4.61
CA ILE A 478 4.58 12.37 3.35
C ILE A 478 3.65 12.71 2.16
N TRP A 479 2.45 12.09 2.06
CA TRP A 479 1.48 12.46 1.02
C TRP A 479 0.95 13.88 1.23
N ARG A 480 0.71 14.30 2.47
CA ARG A 480 0.25 15.67 2.79
C ARG A 480 1.35 16.71 2.61
N GLN A 481 2.62 16.34 2.71
CA GLN A 481 3.74 17.23 2.43
C GLN A 481 3.84 17.47 0.92
N CYS A 482 3.84 16.42 0.10
CA CYS A 482 3.90 16.57 -1.37
C CYS A 482 2.73 17.39 -1.96
N ASP A 483 1.57 17.35 -1.31
CA ASP A 483 0.41 18.20 -1.64
C ASP A 483 0.70 19.68 -1.31
N ARG A 484 1.20 19.97 -0.10
CA ARG A 484 1.62 21.32 0.32
C ARG A 484 2.70 21.88 -0.59
N ASP A 485 3.80 21.13 -0.78
CA ASP A 485 4.97 21.54 -1.56
C ASP A 485 4.53 22.05 -2.95
N PHE A 486 3.67 21.29 -3.64
CA PHE A 486 3.14 21.65 -4.96
C PHE A 486 2.16 22.83 -4.96
N THR A 487 1.50 23.13 -3.83
CA THR A 487 0.63 24.32 -3.68
C THR A 487 1.36 25.56 -3.15
N GLU A 488 2.59 25.41 -2.65
CA GLU A 488 3.40 26.47 -2.06
C GLU A 488 4.54 26.95 -2.99
N GLU A 489 4.79 26.28 -4.13
CA GLU A 489 5.63 26.82 -5.22
C GLU A 489 4.96 28.06 -5.89
N PRO A 490 5.65 29.22 -5.94
CA PRO A 490 5.05 30.53 -6.28
C PRO A 490 5.09 30.96 -7.77
#